data_AF-A0A6A8Q2T8-F1
#
_entry.id   AF-A0A6A8Q2T8-F1
#
_cell.length_a   1.000
_cell.length_b   1.000
_cell.length_c   1.000
_cell.angle_alpha   90.00
_cell.angle_beta   90.00
_cell.angle_gamma   90.00
#
_symmetry.space_group_name_H-M   'P 1'
#
loop_
_entity.id
_entity.type
_entity.pdbx_description
1 polymer ?
#
loop_
_entity_poly.entity_id
_entity_poly.type
_entity_poly.pdbx_seq_one_letter_code
_entity_poly.pdbx_strand_id
1 'polypeptide(L)'
;MRYLKITPLFIVIALISACSQPKNNKETAEITLSQQIDTHINNDEYEKALELLQTKSEEPDIATLSEKTHLNYGIYLIYNADPSTMRENANNALGQFIEVLKINPDNQKAISEIEQILSIYRSFPHRKPKDEVMEDLKELGFEI
;
A
#
# COMPACT_ATOMS: atom_id res chain seq x y z
N MET A 1 84.08 -25.02 8.95
CA MET A 1 83.95 -23.56 8.80
C MET A 1 82.57 -23.15 9.28
N ARG A 2 82.52 -22.22 10.27
CA ARG A 2 81.59 -21.08 10.46
C ARG A 2 80.10 -21.29 10.06
N TYR A 3 79.05 -21.03 10.85
CA TYR A 3 78.72 -20.05 11.92
C TYR A 3 77.56 -20.64 12.77
N LEU A 4 77.56 -20.63 14.12
CA LEU A 4 77.07 -19.61 15.06
C LEU A 4 75.61 -19.11 14.87
N LYS A 5 74.77 -19.33 15.91
CA LYS A 5 73.70 -18.47 16.52
C LYS A 5 72.52 -19.35 17.03
N ILE A 6 72.39 -19.66 18.34
CA ILE A 6 71.71 -18.91 19.43
C ILE A 6 70.17 -18.83 19.26
N THR A 7 69.46 -19.72 20.01
CA THR A 7 68.18 -19.61 20.81
C THR A 7 66.94 -18.85 20.26
N PRO A 8 65.70 -18.96 20.82
CA PRO A 8 65.21 -19.70 22.00
C PRO A 8 63.85 -20.46 21.86
N LEU A 9 63.59 -21.27 22.89
CA LEU A 9 62.30 -21.63 23.52
C LEU A 9 61.06 -20.89 23.00
N PHE A 10 60.15 -21.62 22.33
CA PHE A 10 58.78 -21.15 22.09
C PHE A 10 57.83 -21.86 23.06
N ILE A 11 57.32 -21.04 23.98
CA ILE A 11 56.28 -21.33 24.96
C ILE A 11 54.97 -21.63 24.22
N VAL A 12 54.36 -22.76 24.55
CA VAL A 12 53.01 -23.13 24.10
C VAL A 12 52.01 -22.26 24.86
N ILE A 13 51.40 -21.29 24.17
CA ILE A 13 50.24 -20.57 24.67
C ILE A 13 49.01 -21.23 24.05
N ALA A 14 48.30 -22.01 24.86
CA ALA A 14 46.96 -22.49 24.56
C ALA A 14 45.99 -21.30 24.61
N LEU A 15 45.65 -20.74 23.44
CA LEU A 15 44.50 -19.85 23.30
C LEU A 15 43.28 -20.71 22.95
N ILE A 16 42.51 -21.00 23.99
CA ILE A 16 41.10 -21.36 23.89
C ILE A 16 40.41 -20.17 23.21
N SER A 17 40.23 -20.25 21.90
CA SER A 17 39.31 -19.35 21.21
C SER A 17 37.92 -19.74 21.66
N ALA A 18 37.41 -19.04 22.66
CA ALA A 18 36.00 -19.00 22.96
C ALA A 18 35.28 -18.60 21.67
N CYS A 19 34.55 -19.55 21.08
CA CYS A 19 33.51 -19.23 20.12
C CYS A 19 32.51 -18.32 20.84
N SER A 20 32.66 -17.01 20.68
CA SER A 20 31.55 -16.10 20.88
C SER A 20 30.52 -16.48 19.83
N GLN A 21 29.52 -17.27 20.23
CA GLN A 21 28.30 -17.36 19.45
C GLN A 21 27.85 -15.92 19.20
N PRO A 22 27.68 -15.48 17.94
CA PRO A 22 26.90 -14.29 17.70
C PRO A 22 25.55 -14.59 18.31
N LYS A 23 25.19 -13.86 19.37
CA LYS A 23 23.81 -13.80 19.82
C LYS A 23 23.05 -13.30 18.61
N ASN A 24 22.41 -14.22 17.90
CA ASN A 24 21.38 -13.93 16.93
C ASN A 24 20.22 -13.32 17.71
N ASN A 25 20.40 -12.07 18.13
CA ASN A 25 19.28 -11.17 18.34
C ASN A 25 18.74 -10.92 16.94
N LYS A 26 17.94 -11.86 16.43
CA LYS A 26 16.90 -11.51 15.46
C LYS A 26 15.97 -10.58 16.23
N GLU A 27 16.32 -9.31 16.30
CA GLU A 27 15.31 -8.26 16.31
C GLU A 27 14.51 -8.52 15.03
N THR A 28 13.36 -9.17 15.17
CA THR A 28 12.36 -9.15 14.13
C THR A 28 12.01 -7.67 13.97
N ALA A 29 12.60 -7.00 12.99
CA ALA A 29 12.28 -5.60 12.72
C ALA A 29 10.76 -5.54 12.54
N GLU A 30 10.08 -4.87 13.45
CA GLU A 30 8.64 -4.68 13.37
C GLU A 30 8.36 -3.90 12.10
N ILE A 31 7.59 -4.48 11.18
CA ILE A 31 7.27 -3.84 9.91
C ILE A 31 6.37 -2.63 10.19
N THR A 32 6.69 -1.50 9.55
CA THR A 32 5.92 -0.25 9.70
C THR A 32 4.49 -0.41 9.19
N LEU A 33 3.57 0.44 9.65
CA LEU A 33 2.19 0.45 9.13
C LEU A 33 2.17 0.60 7.60
N SER A 34 2.96 1.53 7.04
CA SER A 34 3.06 1.68 5.58
C SER A 34 3.45 0.38 4.88
N GLN A 35 4.38 -0.40 5.43
CA GLN A 35 4.77 -1.69 4.85
C GLN A 35 3.66 -2.75 4.96
N GLN A 36 2.88 -2.73 6.04
CA GLN A 36 1.72 -3.60 6.20
C GLN A 36 0.64 -3.27 5.16
N ILE A 37 0.34 -1.99 4.98
CA ILE A 37 -0.62 -1.52 3.96
C ILE A 37 -0.15 -1.88 2.55
N ASP A 38 1.13 -1.65 2.24
CA ASP A 38 1.69 -2.01 0.94
C ASP A 38 1.61 -3.52 0.70
N THR A 39 1.80 -4.33 1.73
CA THR A 39 1.63 -5.79 1.65
C THR A 39 0.18 -6.15 1.30
N HIS A 40 -0.80 -5.56 1.98
CA HIS A 40 -2.21 -5.81 1.68
C HIS A 40 -2.60 -5.33 0.27
N ILE A 41 -2.17 -4.13 -0.15
CA ILE A 41 -2.41 -3.62 -1.51
C ILE A 41 -1.82 -4.56 -2.57
N ASN A 42 -0.58 -4.99 -2.40
CA ASN A 42 0.08 -5.88 -3.37
C ASN A 42 -0.57 -7.28 -3.47
N ASN A 43 -1.37 -7.66 -2.48
CA ASN A 43 -2.13 -8.91 -2.45
C ASN A 43 -3.61 -8.69 -2.81
N ASP A 44 -3.99 -7.49 -3.27
CA ASP A 44 -5.37 -7.08 -3.55
C ASP A 44 -6.32 -7.15 -2.33
N GLU A 45 -5.78 -7.08 -1.12
CA GLU A 45 -6.51 -7.15 0.14
C GLU A 45 -6.93 -5.75 0.65
N TYR A 46 -7.53 -4.94 -0.24
CA TYR A 46 -7.84 -3.54 0.02
C TYR A 46 -8.75 -3.32 1.24
N GLU A 47 -9.77 -4.16 1.42
CA GLU A 47 -10.67 -4.06 2.57
C GLU A 47 -9.94 -4.26 3.90
N LYS A 48 -8.99 -5.22 3.95
CA LYS A 48 -8.17 -5.46 5.15
C LYS A 48 -7.24 -4.29 5.41
N ALA A 49 -6.67 -3.69 4.36
CA ALA A 49 -5.85 -2.49 4.47
C ALA A 49 -6.66 -1.32 5.07
N LEU A 50 -7.89 -1.10 4.58
CA LEU A 50 -8.77 -0.05 5.08
C LEU A 50 -9.23 -0.31 6.53
N GLU A 51 -9.56 -1.55 6.88
CA GLU A 51 -9.88 -1.93 8.26
C GLU A 51 -8.69 -1.65 9.19
N LEU A 52 -7.48 -2.04 8.80
CA LEU A 52 -6.26 -1.77 9.57
C LEU A 52 -6.05 -0.27 9.78
N LEU A 53 -6.23 0.55 8.74
CA LEU A 53 -6.11 2.02 8.83
C LEU A 53 -7.13 2.63 9.78
N GLN A 54 -8.37 2.14 9.80
CA GLN A 54 -9.39 2.62 10.73
C GLN A 54 -9.01 2.35 12.19
N THR A 55 -8.44 1.18 12.47
CA THR A 55 -7.99 0.83 13.84
C THR A 55 -6.79 1.64 14.33
N LYS A 56 -6.06 2.30 13.42
CA LYS A 56 -4.82 3.03 13.68
C LYS A 56 -4.94 4.53 13.41
N SER A 57 -6.15 5.07 13.43
CA SER A 57 -6.48 6.45 13.02
C SER A 57 -5.68 7.58 13.70
N GLU A 58 -4.97 7.31 14.80
CA GLU A 58 -4.12 8.28 15.51
C GLU A 58 -2.64 8.28 15.06
N GLU A 59 -2.22 7.36 14.19
CA GLU A 59 -0.85 7.30 13.68
C GLU A 59 -0.57 8.44 12.66
N PRO A 60 0.68 8.91 12.55
CA PRO A 60 1.06 9.82 11.46
C PRO A 60 0.82 9.14 10.10
N ASP A 61 0.55 9.95 9.07
CA ASP A 61 0.37 9.52 7.68
C ASP A 61 -0.86 8.66 7.34
N ILE A 62 -1.80 8.45 8.28
CA ILE A 62 -3.04 7.70 8.02
C ILE A 62 -3.81 8.26 6.82
N ALA A 63 -3.94 9.59 6.71
CA ALA A 63 -4.61 10.21 5.57
C ALA A 63 -3.95 9.82 4.24
N THR A 64 -2.63 9.90 4.16
CA THR A 64 -1.85 9.53 2.97
C THR A 64 -1.98 8.04 2.63
N LEU A 65 -1.97 7.17 3.64
CA LEU A 65 -2.11 5.73 3.43
C LEU A 65 -3.55 5.36 3.02
N SER A 66 -4.56 6.01 3.58
CA SER A 66 -5.96 5.88 3.18
C SER A 66 -6.17 6.35 1.74
N GLU A 67 -5.63 7.52 1.39
CA GLU A 67 -5.66 8.04 0.02
C GLU A 67 -5.08 7.03 -0.97
N LYS A 68 -3.87 6.51 -0.68
CA LYS A 68 -3.21 5.48 -1.49
C LYS A 68 -4.07 4.23 -1.61
N THR A 69 -4.65 3.76 -0.49
CA THR A 69 -5.41 2.50 -0.45
C THR A 69 -6.70 2.61 -1.27
N HIS A 70 -7.48 3.67 -1.05
CA HIS A 70 -8.69 3.94 -1.84
C HIS A 70 -8.38 4.09 -3.33
N LEU A 71 -7.32 4.83 -3.68
CA LEU A 71 -6.93 5.03 -5.08
C LEU A 71 -6.61 3.70 -5.77
N ASN A 72 -5.80 2.84 -5.15
CA ASN A 72 -5.47 1.53 -5.72
C ASN A 72 -6.68 0.60 -5.76
N TYR A 73 -7.56 0.66 -4.76
CA TYR A 73 -8.76 -0.16 -4.74
C TYR A 73 -9.74 0.21 -5.87
N GLY A 74 -9.98 1.50 -6.08
CA GLY A 74 -10.82 1.98 -7.19
C GLY A 74 -10.27 1.54 -8.55
N ILE A 75 -8.95 1.65 -8.75
CA ILE A 75 -8.28 1.16 -9.96
C ILE A 75 -8.48 -0.36 -10.09
N TYR A 76 -8.19 -1.13 -9.05
CA TYR A 76 -8.36 -2.58 -9.08
C TYR A 76 -9.77 -2.99 -9.52
N LEU A 77 -10.79 -2.36 -8.95
CA LEU A 77 -12.20 -2.64 -9.24
C LEU A 77 -12.54 -2.45 -10.72
N ILE A 78 -11.98 -1.43 -11.39
CA ILE A 78 -12.23 -1.18 -12.82
C ILE A 78 -11.46 -2.13 -13.72
N TYR A 79 -10.16 -2.32 -13.46
CA TYR A 79 -9.28 -3.02 -14.39
C TYR A 79 -9.29 -4.55 -14.22
N ASN A 80 -9.85 -5.07 -13.13
CA ASN A 80 -9.95 -6.52 -12.87
C ASN A 80 -11.39 -7.04 -12.83
N ALA A 81 -12.39 -6.23 -13.18
CA ALA A 81 -13.79 -6.64 -13.18
C ALA A 81 -14.09 -7.72 -14.23
N ASP A 82 -14.91 -8.69 -13.85
CA ASP A 82 -15.62 -9.52 -14.82
C ASP A 82 -16.68 -8.67 -15.55
N PRO A 83 -16.90 -8.85 -16.87
CA PRO A 83 -17.91 -8.08 -17.60
C PRO A 83 -19.32 -8.13 -16.99
N SER A 84 -19.69 -9.22 -16.31
CA SER A 84 -20.99 -9.38 -15.65
C SER A 84 -21.15 -8.51 -14.41
N THR A 85 -20.06 -8.16 -13.73
CA THR A 85 -20.05 -7.32 -12.51
C THR A 85 -19.56 -5.90 -12.77
N MET A 86 -19.15 -5.57 -13.99
CA MET A 86 -18.58 -4.28 -14.40
C MET A 86 -19.39 -3.06 -13.91
N ARG A 87 -20.73 -3.11 -13.97
CA ARG A 87 -21.56 -1.99 -13.50
C ARG A 87 -21.43 -1.77 -12.00
N GLU A 88 -21.46 -2.85 -11.22
CA GLU A 88 -21.34 -2.77 -9.78
C GLU A 88 -19.94 -2.30 -9.39
N ASN A 89 -18.91 -2.89 -10.00
CA ASN A 89 -17.53 -2.49 -9.79
C ASN A 89 -17.27 -1.03 -10.15
N ALA A 90 -17.87 -0.52 -11.24
CA ALA A 90 -17.76 0.89 -11.59
C ALA A 90 -18.37 1.81 -10.53
N ASN A 91 -19.48 1.42 -9.91
CA ASN A 91 -20.06 2.21 -8.81
C ASN A 91 -19.19 2.15 -7.57
N ASN A 92 -18.67 0.97 -7.22
CA ASN A 92 -17.81 0.81 -6.07
C ASN A 92 -16.49 1.60 -6.27
N ALA A 93 -15.93 1.58 -7.48
CA ALA A 93 -14.73 2.33 -7.83
C ALA A 93 -14.95 3.85 -7.74
N LEU A 94 -16.07 4.36 -8.24
CA LEU A 94 -16.44 5.77 -8.05
C LEU A 94 -16.48 6.14 -6.56
N GLY A 95 -17.09 5.30 -5.72
CA GLY A 95 -17.06 5.46 -4.26
C GLY A 95 -15.63 5.56 -3.70
N GLN A 96 -14.72 4.68 -4.14
CA GLN A 96 -13.32 4.74 -3.71
C GLN A 96 -12.62 6.03 -4.15
N PHE A 97 -12.83 6.48 -5.39
CA PHE A 97 -12.22 7.73 -5.88
C PHE A 97 -12.81 8.97 -5.20
N ILE A 98 -14.09 8.95 -4.82
CA ILE A 98 -14.71 10.00 -4.00
C ILE A 98 -14.00 10.10 -2.64
N GLU A 99 -13.71 8.98 -1.98
CA GLU A 99 -12.95 8.98 -0.72
C GLU A 99 -11.53 9.53 -0.90
N VAL A 100 -10.88 9.24 -2.03
CA VAL A 100 -9.59 9.87 -2.39
C VAL A 100 -9.73 11.40 -2.45
N LEU A 101 -10.76 11.93 -3.10
CA LEU A 101 -10.96 13.37 -3.26
C LEU A 101 -11.43 14.07 -1.98
N LYS A 102 -12.09 13.34 -1.06
CA LYS A 102 -12.36 13.84 0.30
C LYS A 102 -11.08 14.05 1.11
N ILE A 103 -10.04 13.24 0.86
CA ILE A 103 -8.73 13.37 1.51
C ILE A 103 -7.84 14.38 0.78
N ASN A 104 -7.75 14.27 -0.54
CA ASN A 104 -6.93 15.09 -1.42
C ASN A 104 -7.74 15.54 -2.65
N PRO A 105 -8.41 16.71 -2.59
CA PRO A 105 -9.27 17.19 -3.67
C PRO A 105 -8.56 17.39 -5.01
N ASP A 106 -7.23 17.56 -5.01
CA ASP A 106 -6.43 17.83 -6.20
C ASP A 106 -5.83 16.55 -6.81
N ASN A 107 -6.20 15.35 -6.32
CA ASN A 107 -5.68 14.09 -6.82
C ASN A 107 -6.10 13.85 -8.29
N GLN A 108 -5.21 14.21 -9.21
CA GLN A 108 -5.45 14.16 -10.65
C GLN A 108 -5.76 12.75 -11.16
N LYS A 109 -5.22 11.71 -10.50
CA LYS A 109 -5.47 10.33 -10.90
C LYS A 109 -6.91 9.93 -10.60
N ALA A 110 -7.42 10.23 -9.40
CA ALA A 110 -8.81 9.96 -9.03
C ALA A 110 -9.79 10.76 -9.92
N ILE A 111 -9.52 12.05 -10.16
CA ILE A 111 -10.31 12.89 -11.07
C ILE A 111 -10.40 12.24 -12.45
N SER A 112 -9.26 11.86 -13.03
CA SER A 112 -9.20 11.28 -14.38
C SER A 112 -9.97 9.96 -14.48
N GLU A 113 -9.88 9.09 -13.48
CA GLU A 113 -10.59 7.81 -13.47
C GLU A 113 -12.11 8.01 -13.30
N ILE A 114 -12.54 8.96 -12.46
CA ILE A 114 -13.96 9.36 -12.35
C ILE A 114 -14.48 9.83 -13.70
N GLU A 115 -13.78 10.77 -14.36
CA GLU A 115 -14.19 11.30 -15.66
C GLU A 115 -14.29 10.21 -16.73
N GLN A 116 -13.35 9.26 -16.72
CA GLN A 116 -13.37 8.11 -17.62
C GLN A 116 -14.61 7.23 -17.40
N ILE A 117 -14.92 6.88 -16.14
CA ILE A 117 -16.11 6.09 -15.82
C ILE A 117 -17.40 6.84 -16.22
N LEU A 118 -17.48 8.14 -15.92
CA LEU A 118 -18.63 8.97 -16.30
C LEU A 118 -18.77 9.12 -17.81
N SER A 119 -17.67 9.19 -18.55
CA SER A 119 -17.68 9.15 -20.03
C SER A 119 -18.30 7.85 -20.55
N ILE A 120 -17.96 6.70 -19.95
CA ILE A 120 -18.57 5.42 -20.29
C ILE A 120 -20.08 5.45 -20.04
N TYR A 121 -20.53 5.94 -18.88
CA TYR A 121 -21.97 6.06 -18.59
C TYR A 121 -22.70 6.95 -19.61
N ARG A 122 -22.13 8.10 -19.97
CA ARG A 122 -22.71 9.01 -20.98
C ARG A 122 -22.89 8.36 -22.35
N SER A 123 -22.10 7.34 -22.68
CA SER A 123 -22.27 6.56 -23.92
C SER A 123 -23.51 5.64 -23.92
N PHE A 124 -24.16 5.44 -22.77
CA PHE A 124 -25.35 4.60 -22.61
C PHE A 124 -26.54 5.40 -22.03
N PRO A 125 -27.53 5.81 -22.85
CA PRO A 125 -28.56 6.79 -22.47
C PRO A 125 -29.50 6.38 -21.33
N HIS A 126 -29.49 5.12 -20.91
CA HIS A 126 -30.31 4.60 -19.81
C HIS A 126 -29.48 4.07 -18.64
N ARG A 127 -28.17 4.34 -18.63
CA ARG A 127 -27.28 3.94 -17.54
C ARG A 127 -26.68 5.16 -16.88
N LYS A 128 -26.67 5.12 -15.56
CA LYS A 128 -26.01 6.09 -14.69
C LYS A 128 -25.40 5.38 -13.48
N PRO A 129 -24.46 6.02 -12.79
CA PRO A 129 -24.08 5.63 -11.43
C PRO A 129 -25.31 5.55 -10.50
N LYS A 130 -25.15 4.88 -9.35
CA LYS A 130 -26.12 4.83 -8.26
C LYS A 130 -26.40 6.25 -7.75
N ASP A 131 -27.62 6.52 -7.32
CA ASP A 131 -28.04 7.88 -6.95
C ASP A 131 -27.19 8.46 -5.81
N GLU A 132 -26.77 7.65 -4.83
CA GLU A 132 -25.84 8.05 -3.76
C GLU A 132 -24.48 8.53 -4.31
N VAL A 133 -23.91 7.80 -5.27
CA VAL A 133 -22.63 8.16 -5.91
C VAL A 133 -22.80 9.44 -6.73
N MET A 134 -23.95 9.61 -7.37
CA MET A 134 -24.26 10.83 -8.14
C MET A 134 -24.34 12.08 -7.25
N GLU A 135 -24.83 11.94 -6.02
CA GLU A 135 -24.93 13.06 -5.07
C GLU A 135 -23.54 13.54 -4.66
N ASP A 136 -22.70 12.63 -4.16
CA ASP A 136 -21.31 12.92 -3.79
C ASP A 136 -20.50 13.51 -4.96
N LEU A 137 -20.66 12.98 -6.17
CA LEU A 137 -19.98 13.52 -7.36
C LEU A 137 -20.41 14.94 -7.71
N LYS A 138 -21.70 15.29 -7.52
CA LYS A 138 -22.17 16.66 -7.74
C LYS A 138 -21.59 17.62 -6.72
N GLU A 139 -21.51 17.20 -5.46
CA GLU A 139 -20.90 18.00 -4.39
C GLU A 139 -19.43 18.30 -4.67
N LEU A 140 -18.72 17.33 -5.26
CA LEU A 140 -17.33 17.48 -5.72
C LEU A 140 -17.18 18.24 -7.05
N GLY A 141 -18.28 18.67 -7.67
CA GLY A 141 -18.27 19.52 -8.87
C GLY A 141 -18.17 18.78 -10.20
N PHE A 142 -18.41 17.46 -10.24
CA PHE A 142 -18.42 16.71 -11.49
C PHE A 142 -19.72 16.92 -12.28
N GLU A 143 -19.60 17.00 -13.60
CA GLU A 143 -20.75 16.98 -14.51
C GLU A 143 -21.24 15.55 -14.73
N ILE A 144 -22.55 15.33 -14.52
CA ILE A 144 -23.15 13.99 -14.55
C ILE A 144 -24.48 13.94 -15.31
#